data_AF-A0A3M7F859-F1
#
_entry.id   AF-A0A3M7F859-F1
#
_cell.length_a   1.000
_cell.length_b   1.000
_cell.length_c   1.000
_cell.angle_alpha   90.00
_cell.angle_beta   90.00
_cell.angle_gamma   90.00
#
_symmetry.space_group_name_H-M   'P 1'
#
loop_
_entity.id
_entity.type
_entity.pdbx_description
1 polymer ?
#
loop_
_entity_poly.entity_id
_entity_poly.type
_entity_poly.pdbx_seq_one_letter_code
_entity_poly.pdbx_strand_id
1 'polypeptide(L)'
;MLAKKTFLALLAAVGTLAQNAAYSQFGGQGWTGSKSCVSGYTCQFQNQYYSQCLPSSQGGTTKKTTAASPTSTPGSSNGGGSGGGVSYKASFTQYGAGDTFGSPNCNTNTAACFFYTQPGFSAAVSQNLYGAGPGDGKGPACGTCWRLIIQTDSSGRRLNNAGNSIVVKVNNLCPKQGNPLCSQNGLSGTNQYGANVNFDTCIDSGASAALFQNSGVGLGLGTATQVDCSQWSGTIRS
;
A
#
# COMPACT_ATOMS: atom_id res chain seq x y z
N MET A 1 -14.38 -74.13 -7.50
CA MET A 1 -14.96 -72.82 -7.87
C MET A 1 -14.09 -71.74 -7.24
N LEU A 2 -13.42 -70.94 -8.06
CA LEU A 2 -12.36 -69.99 -7.65
C LEU A 2 -13.01 -68.61 -7.40
N ALA A 3 -13.15 -68.18 -6.15
CA ALA A 3 -13.70 -66.85 -5.83
C ALA A 3 -12.61 -65.77 -6.00
N LYS A 4 -12.79 -64.92 -7.01
CA LYS A 4 -11.90 -63.81 -7.37
C LYS A 4 -11.99 -62.71 -6.29
N LYS A 5 -10.83 -62.37 -5.69
CA LYS A 5 -10.65 -61.21 -4.79
C LYS A 5 -10.76 -59.91 -5.60
N THR A 6 -11.65 -59.01 -5.21
CA THR A 6 -11.69 -57.61 -5.66
C THR A 6 -11.40 -56.70 -4.47
N PHE A 7 -10.15 -56.23 -4.37
CA PHE A 7 -9.79 -55.10 -3.53
C PHE A 7 -9.91 -53.83 -4.39
N LEU A 8 -10.77 -52.90 -3.98
CA LEU A 8 -10.89 -51.56 -4.56
C LEU A 8 -9.61 -50.76 -4.27
N ALA A 9 -8.93 -50.29 -5.30
CA ALA A 9 -7.86 -49.30 -5.19
C ALA A 9 -8.48 -47.89 -5.17
N LEU A 10 -8.32 -47.17 -4.07
CA LEU A 10 -8.69 -45.76 -3.93
C LEU A 10 -7.59 -44.91 -4.60
N LEU A 11 -7.85 -44.32 -5.76
CA LEU A 11 -6.99 -43.30 -6.35
C LEU A 11 -7.23 -41.96 -5.65
N ALA A 12 -6.27 -41.50 -4.85
CA ALA A 12 -6.23 -40.11 -4.41
C ALA A 12 -5.67 -39.24 -5.54
N ALA A 13 -6.53 -38.41 -6.14
CA ALA A 13 -6.09 -37.36 -7.05
C ALA A 13 -5.41 -36.25 -6.26
N VAL A 14 -4.08 -36.25 -6.24
CA VAL A 14 -3.28 -35.11 -5.79
C VAL A 14 -3.48 -33.98 -6.80
N GLY A 15 -4.28 -32.98 -6.43
CA GLY A 15 -4.42 -31.75 -7.20
C GLY A 15 -3.08 -31.02 -7.25
N THR A 16 -2.40 -31.09 -8.38
CA THR A 16 -1.22 -30.28 -8.64
C THR A 16 -1.64 -28.80 -8.64
N LEU A 17 -0.98 -27.97 -7.84
CA LEU A 17 -1.11 -26.51 -7.92
C LEU A 17 -0.41 -26.05 -9.22
N ALA A 18 -1.05 -26.29 -10.37
CA ALA A 18 -0.54 -25.87 -11.66
C ALA A 18 -0.45 -24.35 -11.67
N GLN A 19 0.72 -23.76 -11.89
CA GLN A 19 0.86 -22.32 -12.04
C GLN A 19 0.22 -21.88 -13.37
N ASN A 20 -0.47 -20.74 -13.41
CA ASN A 20 -1.04 -20.21 -14.64
C ASN A 20 0.08 -19.73 -15.56
N ALA A 21 -0.03 -20.06 -16.84
CA ALA A 21 0.97 -19.71 -17.82
C ALA A 21 1.13 -18.19 -17.96
N ALA A 22 2.20 -17.80 -18.62
CA ALA A 22 2.45 -16.43 -19.05
C ALA A 22 1.19 -15.83 -19.71
N TYR A 23 0.83 -14.59 -19.37
CA TYR A 23 -0.32 -13.85 -19.92
C TYR A 23 -1.69 -14.50 -19.69
N SER A 24 -1.78 -15.56 -18.87
CA SER A 24 -3.04 -16.22 -18.54
C SER A 24 -3.85 -15.42 -17.53
N GLN A 25 -5.17 -15.59 -17.57
CA GLN A 25 -6.02 -15.21 -16.45
C GLN A 25 -5.65 -16.07 -15.23
N PHE A 26 -5.68 -15.47 -14.05
CA PHE A 26 -5.49 -16.21 -12.80
C PHE A 26 -6.28 -15.67 -11.60
N GLY A 27 -7.13 -14.68 -11.85
CA GLY A 27 -7.94 -14.06 -10.83
C GLY A 27 -9.12 -13.34 -11.46
N GLY A 28 -10.02 -12.90 -10.60
CA GLY A 28 -11.32 -12.40 -10.99
C GLY A 28 -12.45 -13.14 -10.29
N GLN A 29 -13.57 -12.46 -10.10
CA GLN A 29 -14.78 -13.03 -9.55
C GLN A 29 -15.24 -14.20 -10.44
N GLY A 30 -15.40 -15.38 -9.82
CA GLY A 30 -15.77 -16.62 -10.51
C GLY A 30 -14.59 -17.46 -11.02
N TRP A 31 -13.34 -17.01 -10.89
CA TRP A 31 -12.16 -17.79 -11.28
C TRP A 31 -11.91 -18.98 -10.34
N THR A 32 -11.94 -20.20 -10.90
CA THR A 32 -11.70 -21.46 -10.17
C THR A 32 -10.33 -22.09 -10.45
N GLY A 33 -9.54 -21.47 -11.35
CA GLY A 33 -8.20 -21.92 -11.67
C GLY A 33 -7.18 -21.57 -10.58
N SER A 34 -5.92 -21.89 -10.85
CA SER A 34 -4.82 -21.56 -9.95
C SER A 34 -4.72 -20.05 -9.71
N LYS A 35 -4.20 -19.65 -8.54
CA LYS A 35 -3.98 -18.25 -8.18
C LYS A 35 -2.51 -17.82 -8.23
N SER A 36 -1.65 -18.65 -8.81
CA SER A 36 -0.21 -18.41 -8.91
C SER A 36 0.22 -18.31 -10.36
N CYS A 37 1.10 -17.38 -10.70
CA CYS A 37 1.69 -17.28 -12.03
C CYS A 37 2.94 -18.17 -12.15
N VAL A 38 3.27 -18.59 -13.37
CA VAL A 38 4.55 -19.25 -13.66
C VAL A 38 5.73 -18.38 -13.23
N SER A 39 6.84 -19.01 -12.85
CA SER A 39 8.07 -18.31 -12.48
C SER A 39 8.46 -17.25 -13.53
N GLY A 40 8.82 -16.05 -13.06
CA GLY A 40 9.09 -14.88 -13.91
C GLY A 40 7.86 -14.05 -14.30
N TYR A 41 6.67 -14.41 -13.80
CA TYR A 41 5.43 -13.65 -14.01
C TYR A 41 4.77 -13.29 -12.67
N THR A 42 4.10 -12.15 -12.59
CA THR A 42 3.47 -11.59 -11.38
C THR A 42 2.02 -11.20 -11.62
N CYS A 43 1.24 -11.14 -10.53
CA CYS A 43 -0.13 -10.67 -10.54
C CYS A 43 -0.28 -9.25 -11.01
N GLN A 44 -0.97 -9.07 -12.11
CA GLN A 44 -1.51 -7.77 -12.48
C GLN A 44 -3.03 -7.87 -12.48
N PHE A 45 -3.63 -7.29 -11.44
CA PHE A 45 -5.07 -7.08 -11.38
C PHE A 45 -5.46 -6.09 -12.47
N GLN A 46 -6.48 -6.42 -13.28
CA GLN A 46 -7.02 -5.47 -14.27
C GLN A 46 -8.41 -4.99 -13.86
N ASN A 47 -9.30 -5.91 -13.48
CA ASN A 47 -10.64 -5.57 -13.00
C ASN A 47 -11.22 -6.69 -12.11
N GLN A 48 -12.42 -6.46 -11.57
CA GLN A 48 -13.08 -7.37 -10.63
C GLN A 48 -13.27 -8.80 -11.17
N TYR A 49 -13.38 -8.98 -12.49
CA TYR A 49 -13.56 -10.28 -13.13
C TYR A 49 -12.27 -10.83 -13.75
N TYR A 50 -11.16 -10.09 -13.71
CA TYR A 50 -9.96 -10.43 -14.47
C TYR A 50 -8.65 -9.93 -13.84
N SER A 51 -7.75 -10.87 -13.57
CA SER A 51 -6.33 -10.62 -13.26
C SER A 51 -5.45 -11.46 -14.19
N GLN A 52 -4.35 -10.89 -14.69
CA GLN A 52 -3.46 -11.51 -15.68
C GLN A 52 -2.03 -11.68 -15.15
N CYS A 53 -1.39 -12.79 -15.48
CA CYS A 53 0.03 -13.02 -15.22
C CYS A 53 0.89 -12.25 -16.22
N LEU A 54 1.61 -11.22 -15.79
CA LEU A 54 2.50 -10.43 -16.66
C LEU A 54 3.97 -10.59 -16.25
N PRO A 55 4.95 -10.45 -17.17
CA PRO A 55 6.36 -10.62 -16.84
C PRO A 55 6.77 -9.70 -15.68
N SER A 56 7.40 -10.27 -14.65
CA SER A 56 8.09 -9.47 -13.64
C SER A 56 9.32 -8.87 -14.29
N SER A 57 9.39 -7.54 -14.41
CA SER A 57 10.57 -6.87 -14.96
C SER A 57 11.72 -6.93 -13.94
N GLN A 58 12.34 -8.10 -13.81
CA GLN A 58 13.67 -8.31 -13.25
C GLN A 58 14.32 -9.52 -13.93
N GLY A 59 15.16 -9.23 -14.94
CA GLY A 59 16.25 -10.13 -15.31
C GLY A 59 17.27 -10.15 -14.17
N GLY A 60 17.65 -11.36 -13.75
CA GLY A 60 18.65 -11.59 -12.71
C GLY A 60 18.95 -13.08 -12.62
N THR A 61 19.99 -13.50 -13.32
CA THR A 61 20.50 -14.86 -13.42
C THR A 61 20.90 -15.45 -12.07
N THR A 62 20.50 -16.70 -11.84
CA THR A 62 21.05 -17.58 -10.81
C THR A 62 22.57 -17.68 -10.92
N LYS A 63 23.30 -17.27 -9.89
CA LYS A 63 24.67 -17.73 -9.66
C LYS A 63 24.90 -18.08 -8.18
N LYS A 64 25.02 -19.38 -7.94
CA LYS A 64 25.52 -20.03 -6.72
C LYS A 64 26.90 -19.48 -6.37
N THR A 65 27.12 -19.03 -5.13
CA THR A 65 28.45 -19.00 -4.50
C THR A 65 28.34 -19.04 -2.98
N THR A 66 29.31 -19.76 -2.42
CA THR A 66 29.58 -20.17 -1.04
C THR A 66 29.94 -19.03 -0.09
N ALA A 67 29.68 -19.26 1.21
CA ALA A 67 29.88 -18.34 2.32
C ALA A 67 31.36 -18.04 2.68
N ALA A 68 31.63 -16.80 3.08
CA ALA A 68 32.60 -16.40 4.12
C ALA A 68 32.27 -14.98 4.64
N SER A 69 32.47 -14.75 5.95
CA SER A 69 32.19 -13.54 6.74
C SER A 69 33.50 -12.95 7.29
N PRO A 70 33.56 -11.83 8.05
CA PRO A 70 32.76 -10.60 8.10
C PRO A 70 33.65 -9.33 7.95
N THR A 71 33.08 -8.11 7.85
CA THR A 71 33.57 -6.86 8.52
C THR A 71 32.63 -5.66 8.23
N SER A 72 31.94 -5.23 9.29
CA SER A 72 31.33 -3.93 9.67
C SER A 72 30.80 -2.92 8.64
N THR A 73 29.48 -2.63 8.71
CA THR A 73 28.85 -1.28 8.77
C THR A 73 27.32 -1.41 8.98
N PRO A 74 26.60 -0.37 9.49
CA PRO A 74 25.54 -0.52 10.49
C PRO A 74 24.20 -1.06 9.97
N GLY A 75 23.61 -1.93 10.80
CA GLY A 75 22.43 -2.73 10.48
C GLY A 75 21.17 -1.93 10.21
N SER A 76 20.66 -2.07 8.98
CA SER A 76 19.23 -2.04 8.73
C SER A 76 18.68 -3.42 9.08
N SER A 77 18.10 -3.54 10.26
CA SER A 77 17.49 -4.77 10.74
C SER A 77 16.28 -5.11 9.88
N ASN A 78 16.48 -5.99 8.90
CA ASN A 78 15.40 -6.73 8.27
C ASN A 78 14.93 -7.79 9.28
N GLY A 79 14.08 -7.37 10.21
CA GLY A 79 13.34 -8.27 11.09
C GLY A 79 12.26 -8.96 10.27
N GLY A 80 12.52 -10.21 9.87
CA GLY A 80 11.48 -11.14 9.49
C GLY A 80 10.49 -11.29 10.64
N GLY A 81 9.36 -10.62 10.51
CA GLY A 81 8.24 -10.66 11.44
C GLY A 81 6.97 -10.81 10.63
N SER A 82 6.40 -12.01 10.69
CA SER A 82 5.10 -12.40 10.15
C SER A 82 4.03 -11.33 10.42
N GLY A 83 3.48 -10.70 9.36
CA GLY A 83 2.29 -9.83 9.44
C GLY A 83 2.36 -8.41 8.87
N GLY A 84 3.47 -7.96 8.26
CA GLY A 84 3.60 -6.58 7.76
C GLY A 84 3.10 -6.37 6.32
N GLY A 85 2.15 -5.45 6.11
CA GLY A 85 1.71 -5.02 4.78
C GLY A 85 2.79 -4.25 4.01
N VAL A 86 2.52 -3.90 2.75
CA VAL A 86 3.46 -3.18 1.86
C VAL A 86 3.95 -1.86 2.49
N SER A 87 5.20 -1.49 2.22
CA SER A 87 5.81 -0.27 2.78
C SER A 87 6.45 0.58 1.69
N TYR A 88 6.29 1.90 1.80
CA TYR A 88 6.77 2.89 0.84
C TYR A 88 7.54 4.02 1.53
N LYS A 89 8.48 4.64 0.80
CA LYS A 89 8.91 6.00 1.14
C LYS A 89 7.73 6.94 0.92
N ALA A 90 7.42 7.75 1.93
CA ALA A 90 6.25 8.60 1.90
C ALA A 90 6.63 10.05 2.19
N SER A 91 5.96 10.96 1.50
CA SER A 91 5.86 12.36 1.90
C SER A 91 4.53 12.58 2.60
N PHE A 92 4.54 13.52 3.53
CA PHE A 92 3.39 13.89 4.34
C PHE A 92 3.19 15.38 4.18
N THR A 93 1.93 15.75 4.00
CA THR A 93 1.45 17.14 3.94
C THR A 93 0.15 17.21 4.72
N GLN A 94 -0.45 18.39 4.78
CA GLN A 94 -1.70 18.64 5.49
C GLN A 94 -2.70 19.32 4.58
N TYR A 95 -3.99 19.06 4.80
CA TYR A 95 -5.09 19.76 4.15
C TYR A 95 -6.35 19.71 5.03
N GLY A 96 -7.30 20.61 4.81
CA GLY A 96 -8.53 20.71 5.61
C GLY A 96 -8.94 22.15 5.85
N ALA A 97 -9.81 22.37 6.83
CA ALA A 97 -10.28 23.71 7.15
C ALA A 97 -9.11 24.66 7.47
N GLY A 98 -9.09 25.82 6.80
CA GLY A 98 -8.04 26.83 6.98
C GLY A 98 -6.79 26.64 6.12
N ASP A 99 -6.68 25.55 5.36
CA ASP A 99 -5.64 25.42 4.34
C ASP A 99 -6.00 26.28 3.11
N THR A 100 -5.14 27.23 2.76
CA THR A 100 -5.33 28.14 1.63
C THR A 100 -5.00 27.48 0.29
N PHE A 101 -4.18 26.42 0.30
CA PHE A 101 -3.70 25.75 -0.91
C PHE A 101 -4.35 24.38 -1.15
N GLY A 102 -5.01 23.82 -0.13
CA GLY A 102 -5.76 22.57 -0.20
C GLY A 102 -7.27 22.76 -0.23
N SER A 103 -7.98 21.64 -0.29
CA SER A 103 -9.44 21.61 -0.18
C SER A 103 -9.85 21.59 1.30
N PRO A 104 -10.92 22.32 1.70
CA PRO A 104 -11.42 22.26 3.07
C PRO A 104 -12.14 20.94 3.40
N ASN A 105 -12.34 20.04 2.43
CA ASN A 105 -13.22 18.89 2.57
C ASN A 105 -12.57 17.62 3.16
N CYS A 106 -11.49 17.75 3.96
CA CYS A 106 -10.67 16.61 4.38
C CYS A 106 -11.42 15.59 5.25
N ASN A 107 -12.43 16.04 6.00
CA ASN A 107 -13.24 15.18 6.86
C ASN A 107 -14.74 15.38 6.63
N THR A 108 -15.18 15.18 5.39
CA THR A 108 -16.59 15.31 5.00
C THR A 108 -17.05 14.08 4.23
N ASN A 109 -18.37 13.89 4.11
CA ASN A 109 -18.93 12.79 3.29
C ASN A 109 -18.77 13.00 1.77
N THR A 110 -18.23 14.15 1.34
CA THR A 110 -17.88 14.43 -0.06
C THR A 110 -16.43 14.08 -0.39
N ALA A 111 -15.65 13.56 0.58
CA ALA A 111 -14.35 12.97 0.30
C ALA A 111 -14.48 11.82 -0.70
N ALA A 112 -13.43 11.51 -1.46
CA ALA A 112 -13.49 10.58 -2.59
C ALA A 112 -13.93 9.14 -2.22
N CYS A 113 -13.75 8.74 -0.96
CA CYS A 113 -14.25 7.46 -0.45
C CYS A 113 -15.69 7.50 0.08
N PHE A 114 -16.36 8.66 0.03
CA PHE A 114 -17.72 8.91 0.53
C PHE A 114 -17.91 8.54 2.00
N PHE A 115 -16.90 8.83 2.83
CA PHE A 115 -16.99 8.71 4.27
C PHE A 115 -16.01 9.67 4.95
N TYR A 116 -16.28 9.99 6.21
CA TYR A 116 -15.39 10.74 7.09
C TYR A 116 -15.19 10.00 8.41
N THR A 117 -14.30 10.48 9.27
CA THR A 117 -13.96 9.81 10.53
C THR A 117 -14.21 10.74 11.71
N GLN A 118 -14.94 10.25 12.72
CA GLN A 118 -15.21 11.02 13.93
C GLN A 118 -15.55 10.10 15.12
N PRO A 119 -14.63 9.91 16.09
CA PRO A 119 -13.21 10.29 16.03
C PRO A 119 -12.41 9.41 15.05
N GLY A 120 -11.13 9.72 14.86
CA GLY A 120 -10.17 8.86 14.16
C GLY A 120 -9.45 9.57 13.03
N PHE A 121 -8.17 9.24 12.83
CA PHE A 121 -7.32 9.93 11.86
C PHE A 121 -7.59 9.47 10.43
N SER A 122 -7.66 10.44 9.52
CA SER A 122 -7.89 10.25 8.09
C SER A 122 -6.85 10.96 7.25
N ALA A 123 -6.66 10.49 6.01
CA ALA A 123 -5.77 11.11 5.05
C ALA A 123 -6.26 10.90 3.61
N ALA A 124 -5.96 11.87 2.74
CA ALA A 124 -5.94 11.63 1.30
C ALA A 124 -4.63 10.96 0.91
N VAL A 125 -4.65 10.14 -0.14
CA VAL A 125 -3.44 9.49 -0.64
C VAL A 125 -3.21 9.81 -2.12
N SER A 126 -1.95 9.88 -2.53
CA SER A 126 -1.56 10.16 -3.92
C SER A 126 -2.24 9.20 -4.90
N GLN A 127 -2.60 9.72 -6.07
CA GLN A 127 -3.42 9.01 -7.05
C GLN A 127 -2.87 7.64 -7.45
N ASN A 128 -1.54 7.49 -7.52
CA ASN A 128 -0.87 6.22 -7.81
C ASN A 128 -1.17 5.11 -6.79
N LEU A 129 -1.34 5.46 -5.51
CA LEU A 129 -1.72 4.52 -4.44
C LEU A 129 -3.23 4.47 -4.26
N TYR A 130 -3.94 5.60 -4.44
CA TYR A 130 -5.41 5.62 -4.37
C TYR A 130 -6.01 4.64 -5.38
N GLY A 131 -5.46 4.60 -6.60
CA GLY A 131 -5.76 3.63 -7.64
C GLY A 131 -6.93 4.01 -8.56
N ALA A 132 -7.40 5.26 -8.50
CA ALA A 132 -8.45 5.80 -9.36
C ALA A 132 -8.27 7.33 -9.52
N GLY A 133 -8.73 7.91 -10.62
CA GLY A 133 -8.70 9.36 -10.84
C GLY A 133 -9.96 10.08 -10.35
N PRO A 134 -9.95 11.43 -10.39
CA PRO A 134 -11.16 12.22 -10.17
C PRO A 134 -12.29 11.79 -11.11
N GLY A 135 -13.46 11.46 -10.56
CA GLY A 135 -14.62 11.00 -11.34
C GLY A 135 -14.69 9.49 -11.58
N ASP A 136 -13.62 8.74 -11.35
CA ASP A 136 -13.58 7.28 -11.57
C ASP A 136 -14.20 6.47 -10.40
N GLY A 137 -14.65 7.15 -9.34
CA GLY A 137 -15.24 6.55 -8.15
C GLY A 137 -14.22 6.19 -7.06
N LYS A 138 -14.60 5.23 -6.20
CA LYS A 138 -13.78 4.82 -5.06
C LYS A 138 -12.59 4.00 -5.53
N GLY A 139 -11.38 4.47 -5.23
CA GLY A 139 -10.16 3.71 -5.48
C GLY A 139 -9.98 2.54 -4.50
N PRO A 140 -9.18 1.53 -4.84
CA PRO A 140 -8.91 0.38 -3.97
C PRO A 140 -8.27 0.74 -2.62
N ALA A 141 -7.65 1.92 -2.48
CA ALA A 141 -7.11 2.37 -1.20
C ALA A 141 -8.19 2.79 -0.20
N CYS A 142 -9.42 3.04 -0.63
CA CYS A 142 -10.47 3.52 0.27
C CYS A 142 -10.69 2.58 1.46
N GLY A 143 -10.63 3.14 2.67
CA GLY A 143 -10.85 2.42 3.92
C GLY A 143 -9.65 1.62 4.42
N THR A 144 -8.57 1.50 3.64
CA THR A 144 -7.31 0.88 4.09
C THR A 144 -6.65 1.71 5.18
N CYS A 145 -5.87 1.04 6.05
CA CYS A 145 -5.19 1.67 7.17
C CYS A 145 -3.67 1.64 7.00
N TRP A 146 -3.02 2.74 7.35
CA TRP A 146 -1.59 2.95 7.12
C TRP A 146 -0.93 3.54 8.34
N ARG A 147 0.15 2.91 8.80
CA ARG A 147 1.07 3.51 9.77
C ARG A 147 1.97 4.48 9.03
N LEU A 148 1.90 5.74 9.40
CA LEU A 148 2.78 6.80 8.93
C LEU A 148 3.86 7.05 9.98
N ILE A 149 5.11 7.16 9.56
CA ILE A 149 6.25 7.49 10.43
C ILE A 149 7.01 8.65 9.79
N ILE A 150 7.07 9.79 10.47
CA ILE A 150 7.78 10.99 10.00
C ILE A 150 9.23 10.98 10.48
N GLN A 151 10.18 11.44 9.66
CA GLN A 151 11.63 11.37 9.96
C GLN A 151 12.37 12.68 9.66
N THR A 152 12.15 13.25 8.49
CA THR A 152 12.88 14.46 8.04
C THR A 152 11.92 15.49 7.48
N ASP A 153 12.38 16.74 7.37
CA ASP A 153 11.74 17.75 6.54
C ASP A 153 12.00 17.51 5.04
N SER A 154 11.49 18.41 4.19
CA SER A 154 11.68 18.38 2.74
C SER A 154 13.12 18.60 2.27
N SER A 155 13.99 19.14 3.13
CA SER A 155 15.43 19.32 2.85
C SER A 155 16.28 18.11 3.28
N GLY A 156 15.66 17.11 3.91
CA GLY A 156 16.33 15.94 4.48
C GLY A 156 16.89 16.16 5.88
N ARG A 157 16.60 17.31 6.52
CA ARG A 157 16.99 17.56 7.91
C ARG A 157 16.12 16.72 8.84
N ARG A 158 16.74 16.00 9.78
CA ARG A 158 16.02 15.22 10.79
C ARG A 158 15.14 16.12 11.66
N LEU A 159 13.88 15.75 11.85
CA LEU A 159 12.94 16.46 12.72
C LEU A 159 13.21 16.19 14.21
N ASN A 160 12.79 17.12 15.07
CA ASN A 160 12.82 16.94 16.53
C ASN A 160 11.93 15.77 17.00
N ASN A 161 10.83 15.50 16.31
CA ASN A 161 9.89 14.41 16.55
C ASN A 161 10.09 13.23 15.59
N ALA A 162 11.27 13.11 14.97
CA ALA A 162 11.56 12.03 14.03
C ALA A 162 11.36 10.65 14.67
N GLY A 163 10.54 9.81 14.05
CA GLY A 163 10.05 8.54 14.58
C GLY A 163 8.62 8.61 15.11
N ASN A 164 8.04 9.82 15.25
CA ASN A 164 6.63 9.97 15.58
C ASN A 164 5.76 9.26 14.54
N SER A 165 4.69 8.61 15.01
CA SER A 165 3.87 7.75 14.17
C SER A 165 2.39 7.80 14.53
N ILE A 166 1.56 7.69 13.50
CA ILE A 166 0.11 7.55 13.64
C ILE A 166 -0.39 6.46 12.69
N VAL A 167 -1.57 5.93 12.95
CA VAL A 167 -2.30 5.10 11.98
C VAL A 167 -3.45 5.92 11.43
N VAL A 168 -3.52 6.06 10.10
CA VAL A 168 -4.60 6.77 9.40
C VAL A 168 -5.46 5.78 8.61
N LYS A 169 -6.71 6.15 8.36
CA LYS A 169 -7.58 5.48 7.38
C LYS A 169 -7.71 6.35 6.13
N VAL A 170 -7.49 5.77 4.95
CA VAL A 170 -7.60 6.50 3.68
C VAL A 170 -9.07 6.79 3.38
N ASN A 171 -9.45 8.06 3.32
CA ASN A 171 -10.82 8.50 3.03
C ASN A 171 -10.93 9.38 1.77
N ASN A 172 -9.81 9.83 1.21
CA ASN A 172 -9.83 10.78 0.10
C ASN A 172 -8.69 10.54 -0.90
N LEU A 173 -8.79 11.22 -2.04
CA LEU A 173 -7.81 11.20 -3.12
C LEU A 173 -6.99 12.50 -3.09
N CYS A 174 -5.66 12.40 -3.15
CA CYS A 174 -4.81 13.48 -3.60
C CYS A 174 -4.58 13.34 -5.12
N PRO A 175 -5.23 14.14 -5.97
CA PRO A 175 -5.20 13.95 -7.42
C PRO A 175 -3.85 14.38 -7.99
N LYS A 176 -3.39 13.70 -9.05
CA LYS A 176 -2.13 14.06 -9.74
C LYS A 176 -2.21 15.45 -10.38
N GLN A 177 -3.36 15.79 -10.98
CA GLN A 177 -3.51 17.03 -11.73
C GLN A 177 -3.37 18.24 -10.80
N GLY A 178 -2.38 19.09 -11.08
CA GLY A 178 -2.09 20.27 -10.26
C GLY A 178 -1.29 20.00 -8.98
N ASN A 179 -1.04 18.72 -8.61
CA ASN A 179 -0.29 18.37 -7.39
C ASN A 179 0.94 17.50 -7.72
N PRO A 180 2.12 18.11 -7.90
CA PRO A 180 3.36 17.38 -8.15
C PRO A 180 3.70 16.36 -7.04
N LEU A 181 3.33 16.66 -5.79
CA LEU A 181 3.50 15.76 -4.65
C LEU A 181 2.78 14.42 -4.80
N CYS A 182 1.68 14.39 -5.57
CA CYS A 182 0.81 13.23 -5.75
C CYS A 182 0.85 12.67 -7.17
N SER A 183 1.83 13.10 -7.96
CA SER A 183 1.99 12.78 -9.39
C SER A 183 3.06 11.71 -9.64
N GLN A 184 3.26 10.77 -8.70
CA GLN A 184 4.22 9.70 -8.88
C GLN A 184 3.84 8.79 -10.05
N ASN A 185 4.85 8.40 -10.85
CA ASN A 185 4.67 7.43 -11.93
C ASN A 185 4.62 6.00 -11.37
N GLY A 186 3.41 5.53 -11.08
CA GLY A 186 3.20 4.25 -10.42
C GLY A 186 3.75 4.23 -8.99
N LEU A 187 3.83 3.03 -8.39
CA LEU A 187 4.27 2.84 -7.00
C LEU A 187 5.80 2.73 -6.84
N SER A 188 6.53 2.62 -7.95
CA SER A 188 8.00 2.59 -7.97
C SER A 188 8.62 3.97 -8.27
N GLY A 189 7.90 4.84 -8.98
CA GLY A 189 8.30 6.22 -9.20
C GLY A 189 8.26 7.04 -7.92
N THR A 190 8.90 8.21 -7.93
CA THR A 190 8.91 9.14 -6.80
C THR A 190 8.49 10.54 -7.21
N ASN A 191 8.05 11.34 -6.24
CA ASN A 191 7.90 12.78 -6.41
C ASN A 191 9.26 13.50 -6.26
N GLN A 192 9.24 14.83 -6.29
CA GLN A 192 10.44 15.68 -6.22
C GLN A 192 11.24 15.54 -4.92
N TYR A 193 10.68 14.92 -3.89
CA TYR A 193 11.35 14.68 -2.60
C TYR A 193 11.75 13.20 -2.40
N GLY A 194 11.67 12.37 -3.44
CA GLY A 194 12.06 10.96 -3.36
C GLY A 194 11.05 10.06 -2.67
N ALA A 195 9.80 10.51 -2.50
CA ALA A 195 8.73 9.71 -1.93
C ALA A 195 7.90 9.00 -3.01
N ASN A 196 7.62 7.70 -2.80
CA ASN A 196 6.82 6.88 -3.70
C ASN A 196 5.32 7.18 -3.62
N VAL A 197 4.88 7.66 -2.45
CA VAL A 197 3.48 8.00 -2.19
C VAL A 197 3.42 9.27 -1.35
N ASN A 198 2.33 10.01 -1.46
CA ASN A 198 2.04 11.15 -0.58
C ASN A 198 0.79 10.88 0.23
N PHE A 199 0.80 11.26 1.50
CA PHE A 199 -0.38 11.31 2.36
C PHE A 199 -0.64 12.75 2.76
N ASP A 200 -1.76 13.32 2.29
CA ASP A 200 -2.28 14.56 2.86
C ASP A 200 -3.06 14.20 4.12
N THR A 201 -2.43 14.41 5.27
CA THR A 201 -3.07 14.22 6.57
C THR A 201 -4.18 15.26 6.75
N CYS A 202 -5.34 14.83 7.26
CA CYS A 202 -6.47 15.73 7.44
C CYS A 202 -6.34 16.52 8.75
N ILE A 203 -6.44 17.85 8.66
CA ILE A 203 -6.42 18.77 9.79
C ILE A 203 -7.65 18.52 10.69
N ASP A 204 -8.83 18.39 10.10
CA ASP A 204 -10.11 18.32 10.82
C ASP A 204 -10.29 17.01 11.60
N SER A 205 -9.59 15.94 11.21
CA SER A 205 -9.56 14.67 11.96
C SER A 205 -8.49 14.65 13.05
N GLY A 206 -7.64 15.67 13.11
CA GLY A 206 -6.49 15.76 14.01
C GLY A 206 -5.25 15.02 13.53
N ALA A 207 -5.29 14.39 12.34
CA ALA A 207 -4.18 13.57 11.83
C ALA A 207 -2.90 14.40 11.61
N SER A 208 -3.03 15.61 11.04
CA SER A 208 -1.88 16.49 10.80
C SER A 208 -1.22 16.91 12.11
N ALA A 209 -2.00 17.41 13.07
CA ALA A 209 -1.48 17.81 14.38
C ALA A 209 -0.80 16.63 15.10
N ALA A 210 -1.37 15.43 15.02
CA ALA A 210 -0.82 14.24 15.65
C ALA A 210 0.49 13.75 15.01
N LEU A 211 0.63 13.82 13.67
CA LEU A 211 1.85 13.41 12.97
C LEU A 211 2.96 14.46 13.07
N PHE A 212 2.64 15.73 12.80
CA PHE A 212 3.63 16.80 12.74
C PHE A 212 3.98 17.38 14.11
N GLN A 213 3.06 17.37 15.09
CA GLN A 213 3.29 17.92 16.42
C GLN A 213 3.97 19.31 16.35
N ASN A 214 4.99 19.54 17.17
CA ASN A 214 5.77 20.78 17.22
C ASN A 214 7.01 20.73 16.29
N SER A 215 6.94 20.01 15.18
CA SER A 215 8.06 19.90 14.23
C SER A 215 8.33 21.20 13.47
N GLY A 216 7.34 22.09 13.35
CA GLY A 216 7.46 23.36 12.64
C GLY A 216 7.56 23.23 11.13
N VAL A 217 7.21 22.07 10.55
CA VAL A 217 7.28 21.82 9.11
C VAL A 217 5.90 21.56 8.53
N GLY A 218 5.66 22.06 7.31
CA GLY A 218 4.43 21.79 6.54
C GLY A 218 4.55 20.57 5.61
N LEU A 219 5.77 20.07 5.39
CA LEU A 219 6.06 18.88 4.59
C LEU A 219 7.10 18.03 5.31
N GLY A 220 6.77 16.77 5.53
CA GLY A 220 7.65 15.78 6.14
C GLY A 220 7.89 14.59 5.22
N LEU A 221 9.01 13.89 5.43
CA LEU A 221 9.35 12.65 4.74
C LEU A 221 9.53 11.52 5.75
N GLY A 222 9.26 10.30 5.32
CA GLY A 222 9.47 9.10 6.10
C GLY A 222 8.91 7.87 5.42
N THR A 223 8.13 7.07 6.14
CA THR A 223 7.61 5.79 5.63
C THR A 223 6.12 5.65 5.88
N ALA A 224 5.42 5.04 4.93
CA ALA A 224 4.05 4.60 5.10
C ALA A 224 3.98 3.08 4.92
N THR A 225 3.45 2.37 5.91
CA THR A 225 3.29 0.91 5.88
C THR A 225 1.82 0.56 6.02
N GLN A 226 1.30 -0.26 5.11
CA GLN A 226 -0.06 -0.75 5.22
C GLN A 226 -0.17 -1.66 6.45
N VAL A 227 -1.20 -1.46 7.24
CA VAL A 227 -1.47 -2.22 8.47
C VAL A 227 -2.90 -2.72 8.48
N ASP A 228 -3.14 -3.75 9.28
CA ASP A 228 -4.51 -4.15 9.60
C ASP A 228 -5.25 -3.01 10.32
N CYS A 229 -6.51 -2.79 9.96
CA CYS A 229 -7.30 -1.69 10.52
C CYS A 229 -7.66 -1.86 12.00
N SER A 230 -7.41 -3.02 12.62
CA SER A 230 -7.42 -3.17 14.09
C SER A 230 -6.41 -2.26 14.80
N GLN A 231 -5.39 -1.78 14.07
CA GLN A 231 -4.39 -0.84 14.59
C GLN A 231 -4.83 0.63 14.47
N TRP A 232 -5.94 0.88 13.78
CA TRP A 232 -6.55 2.21 13.65
C TRP A 232 -7.67 2.36 14.68
N SER A 233 -7.70 3.51 15.37
CA SER A 233 -8.76 3.86 16.31
C SER A 233 -9.67 4.94 15.73
N GLY A 234 -10.98 4.71 15.76
CA GLY A 234 -11.96 5.69 15.30
C GLY A 234 -13.29 5.07 14.88
N THR A 235 -14.17 5.91 14.34
CA THR A 235 -15.47 5.53 13.80
C THR A 235 -15.65 6.16 12.43
N ILE A 236 -16.07 5.36 11.46
CA ILE A 236 -16.45 5.82 10.12
C ILE A 236 -17.86 6.40 10.19
N ARG A 237 -18.08 7.53 9.53
CA ARG A 237 -19.37 8.21 9.38
C ARG A 237 -19.66 8.45 7.89
N SER A 238 -20.94 8.53 7.53
CA SER A 238 -21.43 8.73 6.16
C SER A 238 -22.52 9.79 6.14
#